data_AF-A0A521YSW1-F1
#
_entry.id   AF-A0A521YSW1-F1
#
_cell.length_a   1.000
_cell.length_b   1.000
_cell.length_c   1.000
_cell.angle_alpha   90.00
_cell.angle_beta   90.00
_cell.angle_gamma   90.00
#
_symmetry.space_group_name_H-M   'P 1'
#
loop_
_entity.id
_entity.type
_entity.pdbx_description
1 polymer ?
#
loop_
_entity_poly.entity_id
_entity_poly.type
_entity_poly.pdbx_seq_one_letter_code
_entity_poly.pdbx_strand_id
1 'polypeptide(L)'
;MPIASPRYAFNAVMVSGAPPDPGVFALWMHDELIYYGRALGDGATIQSRLQEHLAGAHPCTARATHYGWEITSNPRAREAELLREYERAHARLPCCNARAA
;
A
#
# COMPACT_ATOMS: atom_id res chain seq x y z
N MET A 1 0.20 -7.19 -12.56
CA MET A 1 1.54 -6.57 -12.48
C MET A 1 1.82 -6.23 -11.02
N PRO A 2 3.03 -6.49 -10.48
CA PRO A 2 3.38 -5.97 -9.17
C PRO A 2 3.44 -4.43 -9.20
N ILE A 3 3.39 -3.81 -8.02
CA ILE A 3 3.59 -2.36 -7.88
C ILE A 3 4.98 -1.99 -8.44
N ALA A 4 5.11 -0.82 -9.06
CA ALA A 4 6.31 -0.46 -9.82
C ALA A 4 7.61 -0.41 -8.99
N SER A 5 7.55 -0.11 -7.70
CA SER A 5 8.75 -0.02 -6.85
C SER A 5 9.26 -1.38 -6.35
N PRO A 6 10.56 -1.48 -6.04
CA PRO A 6 11.08 -2.54 -5.16
C PRO A 6 10.34 -2.59 -3.81
N ARG A 7 10.46 -3.72 -3.10
CA ARG A 7 10.01 -3.83 -1.71
C ARG A 7 11.05 -3.22 -0.79
N TYR A 8 10.66 -2.19 -0.05
CA TYR A 8 11.46 -1.53 0.96
C TYR A 8 11.05 -2.01 2.36
N ALA A 9 12.00 -2.04 3.29
CA ALA A 9 11.70 -2.37 4.69
C ALA A 9 10.72 -1.35 5.29
N PHE A 10 9.66 -1.81 5.94
CA PHE A 10 8.65 -0.94 6.52
C PHE A 10 9.06 -0.44 7.91
N ASN A 11 9.84 0.64 7.91
CA ASN A 11 10.30 1.32 9.12
C ASN A 11 10.31 2.85 8.92
N ALA A 12 10.47 3.61 10.00
CA ALA A 12 10.36 5.06 9.98
C ALA A 12 11.36 5.75 9.04
N VAL A 13 12.58 5.21 8.94
CA VAL A 13 13.66 5.77 8.11
C VAL A 13 13.36 5.58 6.62
N MET A 14 12.86 4.42 6.22
CA MET A 14 12.52 4.17 4.82
C MET A 14 11.25 4.95 4.45
N VAL A 15 10.23 4.93 5.31
CA VAL A 15 8.96 5.62 5.09
C VAL A 15 9.15 7.14 4.97
N SER A 16 10.09 7.75 5.70
CA SER A 16 10.39 9.18 5.53
C SER A 16 11.00 9.51 4.17
N GLY A 17 11.63 8.55 3.48
CA GLY A 17 12.11 8.69 2.11
C GLY A 17 11.07 8.39 1.02
N ALA A 18 9.84 8.00 1.39
CA ALA A 18 8.77 7.76 0.42
C ALA A 18 8.31 9.07 -0.26
N PRO A 19 7.82 9.01 -1.51
CA PRO A 19 7.44 10.20 -2.25
C PRO A 19 6.25 10.93 -1.60
N PRO A 20 6.29 12.27 -1.52
CA PRO A 20 5.17 13.10 -1.08
C PRO A 20 4.15 13.33 -2.21
N ASP A 21 3.90 12.31 -3.03
CA ASP A 21 3.08 12.37 -4.24
C ASP A 21 1.78 11.56 -4.07
N PRO A 22 0.75 11.83 -4.90
CA PRO A 22 -0.40 10.94 -5.04
C PRO A 22 0.02 9.62 -5.70
N GLY A 23 -0.67 8.55 -5.31
CA GLY A 23 -0.48 7.26 -5.96
C GLY A 23 -1.04 6.10 -5.16
N VAL A 24 -0.50 4.91 -5.40
CA VAL A 24 -0.87 3.69 -4.68
C VAL A 24 0.33 3.17 -3.91
N PHE A 25 0.04 2.45 -2.83
CA PHE A 25 1.05 1.76 -2.03
C PHE A 25 0.58 0.37 -1.68
N ALA A 26 1.54 -0.48 -1.39
CA ALA A 26 1.34 -1.88 -1.05
C ALA A 26 2.10 -2.18 0.24
N LEU A 27 1.51 -3.04 1.07
CA LEU A 27 2.11 -3.52 2.31
C LEU A 27 2.17 -5.04 2.28
N TRP A 28 3.30 -5.58 2.70
CA TRP A 28 3.56 -7.00 2.78
C TRP A 28 3.92 -7.41 4.20
N MET A 29 3.53 -8.63 4.57
CA MET A 29 4.05 -9.34 5.71
C MET A 29 4.93 -10.47 5.18
N HIS A 30 6.24 -10.30 5.30
CA HIS A 30 7.24 -11.13 4.62
C HIS A 30 7.01 -11.12 3.09
N ASP A 31 6.60 -12.24 2.52
CA ASP A 31 6.33 -12.38 1.08
C ASP A 31 4.86 -12.24 0.71
N GLU A 32 3.96 -12.25 1.71
CA GLU A 32 2.53 -12.15 1.47
C GLU A 32 2.11 -10.68 1.38
N LEU A 33 1.50 -10.30 0.25
CA LEU A 33 0.83 -9.02 0.15
C LEU A 33 -0.41 -9.02 1.04
N ILE A 34 -0.45 -8.12 2.01
CA ILE A 34 -1.57 -8.03 2.95
C ILE A 34 -2.50 -6.87 2.63
N TYR A 35 -2.01 -5.83 1.95
CA TYR A 35 -2.78 -4.61 1.71
C TYR A 35 -2.35 -3.84 0.46
N TYR A 36 -3.31 -3.33 -0.29
CA TYR A 36 -3.16 -2.19 -1.20
C TYR A 36 -3.91 -0.98 -0.65
N GLY A 37 -3.30 0.19 -0.73
CA GLY A 37 -3.92 1.45 -0.39
C GLY A 37 -3.64 2.53 -1.43
N ARG A 38 -4.34 3.66 -1.29
CA ARG A 38 -4.24 4.81 -2.17
C ARG A 38 -4.01 6.10 -1.40
N ALA A 39 -3.25 6.98 -2.03
CA ALA A 39 -2.96 8.34 -1.63
C ALA A 39 -3.54 9.27 -2.71
N LEU A 40 -4.52 10.11 -2.36
CA LEU A 40 -5.25 10.94 -3.33
C LEU A 40 -4.52 12.23 -3.69
N GLY A 41 -3.47 12.60 -2.97
CA GLY A 41 -2.87 13.93 -3.06
C GLY A 41 -3.49 14.91 -2.05
N ASP A 42 -3.14 16.19 -2.16
CA ASP A 42 -3.67 17.30 -1.35
C ASP A 42 -3.64 17.05 0.17
N GLY A 43 -2.47 16.62 0.67
CA GLY A 43 -2.25 16.30 2.09
C GLY A 43 -2.41 14.82 2.44
N ALA A 44 -2.96 13.99 1.54
CA ALA A 44 -2.99 12.53 1.65
C ALA A 44 -2.03 11.90 0.62
N THR A 45 -0.73 12.10 0.83
CA THR A 45 0.38 11.58 0.00
C THR A 45 0.75 10.13 0.34
N ILE A 46 1.48 9.45 -0.54
CA ILE A 46 2.01 8.09 -0.27
C ILE A 46 2.77 8.08 1.05
N GLN A 47 3.67 9.05 1.26
CA GLN A 47 4.44 9.19 2.49
C GLN A 47 3.54 9.31 3.73
N SER A 48 2.55 10.22 3.72
CA SER A 48 1.66 10.44 4.88
C SER A 48 0.85 9.17 5.24
N ARG A 49 0.32 8.46 4.24
CA ARG A 49 -0.44 7.22 4.47
C ARG A 49 0.44 6.12 5.04
N LEU A 50 1.65 5.95 4.50
CA LEU A 50 2.60 4.98 5.03
C LEU A 50 2.97 5.29 6.49
N GLN A 51 3.11 6.57 6.86
CA GLN A 51 3.34 6.98 8.24
C GLN A 51 2.16 6.63 9.15
N GLU A 52 0.91 6.84 8.73
CA GLU A 52 -0.29 6.44 9.48
C GLU A 52 -0.31 4.93 9.75
N HIS A 53 -0.03 4.13 8.71
CA HIS A 53 0.05 2.67 8.85
C HIS A 53 1.18 2.23 9.79
N LEU A 54 2.33 2.91 9.72
CA LEU A 54 3.48 2.63 10.59
C LEU A 54 3.21 3.02 12.05
N ALA A 55 2.47 4.10 12.27
CA ALA A 55 2.03 4.55 13.60
C ALA A 55 0.97 3.62 14.22
N GLY A 56 0.50 2.61 13.49
CA GLY A 56 -0.48 1.64 14.00
C GLY A 56 -1.92 2.13 13.95
N ALA A 57 -2.23 3.20 13.18
CA ALA A 57 -3.60 3.68 12.99
C ALA A 57 -4.53 2.59 12.40
N HIS A 58 -3.94 1.59 11.73
CA HIS A 58 -4.63 0.48 11.10
C HIS A 58 -4.15 -0.86 11.68
N PRO A 59 -4.91 -1.47 12.61
CA PRO A 59 -4.48 -2.68 13.33
C PRO A 59 -4.13 -3.87 12.45
N CYS A 60 -4.83 -4.05 11.31
CA CYS A 60 -4.57 -5.17 10.41
C CYS A 60 -3.19 -5.06 9.73
N THR A 61 -2.80 -3.85 9.33
CA THR A 61 -1.55 -3.59 8.61
C THR A 61 -0.36 -3.37 9.53
N ALA A 62 -0.56 -3.31 10.86
CA ALA A 62 0.50 -3.10 11.84
C ALA A 62 1.60 -4.18 11.80
N ARG A 63 1.31 -5.35 11.21
CA ARG A 63 2.25 -6.46 11.02
C ARG A 63 3.02 -6.40 9.69
N ALA A 64 2.87 -5.33 8.92
CA ALA A 64 3.61 -5.14 7.68
C ALA A 64 5.11 -5.08 7.96
N THR A 65 5.91 -5.80 7.18
CA THR A 65 7.37 -5.79 7.24
C THR A 65 8.00 -5.11 6.03
N HIS A 66 7.28 -5.03 4.91
CA HIS A 66 7.74 -4.33 3.71
C HIS A 66 6.63 -3.47 3.11
N TYR A 67 7.05 -2.45 2.37
CA TYR A 67 6.16 -1.60 1.59
C TYR A 67 6.76 -1.29 0.22
N GLY A 68 5.93 -0.70 -0.63
CA GLY A 68 6.24 -0.34 -2.00
C GLY A 68 5.16 0.59 -2.50
N TRP A 69 5.43 1.31 -3.57
CA TRP A 69 4.59 2.40 -4.04
C TRP A 69 4.69 2.57 -5.55
N GLU A 70 3.71 3.27 -6.09
CA GLU A 70 3.66 3.68 -7.49
C GLU A 70 2.95 5.04 -7.55
N ILE A 71 3.65 6.04 -8.10
CA ILE A 71 3.08 7.37 -8.33
C ILE A 71 2.10 7.27 -9.50
N THR A 72 0.89 7.82 -9.33
CA THR A 72 -0.12 7.83 -10.38
C THR A 72 -1.05 9.02 -10.25
N SER A 73 -1.49 9.55 -11.39
CA SER A 73 -2.50 10.63 -11.46
C SER A 73 -3.92 10.14 -11.20
N ASN A 74 -4.17 8.82 -11.23
CA ASN A 74 -5.48 8.24 -10.88
C ASN A 74 -5.35 7.10 -9.85
N PRO A 75 -5.11 7.42 -8.56
CA PRO A 75 -4.92 6.43 -7.50
C PRO A 75 -6.11 5.49 -7.31
N ARG A 76 -7.34 5.98 -7.53
CA ARG A 76 -8.57 5.18 -7.35
C ARG A 76 -8.68 4.08 -8.41
N ALA A 77 -8.50 4.44 -9.68
CA ALA A 77 -8.54 3.46 -10.77
C ALA A 77 -7.41 2.44 -10.59
N ARG A 78 -6.21 2.91 -10.24
CA ARG A 78 -5.04 2.05 -10.11
C ARG A 78 -5.15 1.04 -8.96
N GLU A 79 -5.64 1.47 -7.79
CA GLU A 79 -5.91 0.57 -6.66
C GLU A 79 -6.93 -0.50 -7.03
N ALA A 80 -8.02 -0.12 -7.73
CA ALA A 80 -9.04 -1.06 -8.16
C ALA A 80 -8.50 -2.09 -9.17
N GLU A 81 -7.62 -1.68 -10.08
CA GLU A 81 -6.91 -2.60 -10.98
C GLU A 81 -6.05 -3.60 -10.21
N LEU A 82 -5.23 -3.11 -9.28
CA LEU A 82 -4.34 -3.96 -8.46
C LEU A 82 -5.13 -4.99 -7.65
N LEU A 83 -6.25 -4.58 -7.03
CA LEU A 83 -7.11 -5.49 -6.29
C LEU A 83 -7.76 -6.54 -7.20
N ARG A 84 -8.27 -6.14 -8.37
CA ARG A 84 -8.86 -7.08 -9.35
C ARG A 84 -7.83 -8.03 -9.93
N GLU A 85 -6.59 -7.59 -10.14
CA GLU A 85 -5.50 -8.47 -10.58
C GLU A 85 -5.12 -9.47 -9.50
N TYR A 86 -4.99 -9.04 -8.25
CA TYR A 86 -4.71 -9.91 -7.13
C TYR A 86 -5.82 -10.95 -6.93
N GLU A 87 -7.08 -10.51 -6.97
CA GLU A 87 -8.24 -11.39 -6.88
C GLU A 87 -8.29 -12.41 -8.02
N ARG A 88 -7.99 -12.02 -9.25
CA ARG A 88 -7.90 -12.95 -10.37
C ARG A 88 -6.79 -13.98 -10.20
N ALA A 89 -5.65 -13.60 -9.61
CA ALA A 89 -4.51 -14.48 -9.42
C ALA A 89 -4.67 -15.42 -8.21
N HIS A 90 -5.35 -14.97 -7.15
CA HIS A 90 -5.41 -15.67 -5.86
C HIS A 90 -6.82 -16.12 -5.45
N ALA A 91 -7.85 -15.80 -6.23
CA ALA A 91 -9.28 -16.01 -5.93
C ALA A 91 -9.75 -15.40 -4.60
N ARG A 92 -9.04 -14.38 -4.12
CA ARG A 92 -9.32 -13.65 -2.88
C ARG A 92 -8.71 -12.25 -2.92
N LEU A 93 -9.23 -11.33 -2.12
CA LEU A 93 -8.58 -10.06 -1.83
C LEU A 93 -7.41 -10.23 -0.83
N PRO A 94 -6.47 -9.27 -0.77
CA PRO A 94 -5.50 -9.22 0.32
C PRO A 94 -6.20 -9.19 1.67
N CYS A 95 -5.63 -9.88 2.66
CA CYS A 95 -6.29 -10.13 3.96
C CYS A 95 -6.80 -8.84 4.64
N CYS A 96 -6.01 -7.76 4.59
CA CYS A 96 -6.43 -6.49 5.20
C CYS A 96 -7.36 -5.65 4.32
N ASN A 97 -7.35 -5.82 3.00
CA ASN A 97 -8.36 -5.20 2.14
C ASN A 97 -9.73 -5.84 2.32
N ALA A 98 -9.79 -7.17 2.47
CA ALA A 98 -11.04 -7.89 2.73
C ALA A 98 -11.71 -7.48 4.05
N ARG A 99 -10.93 -7.03 5.04
CA ARG A 99 -11.41 -6.58 6.36
C ARG A 99 -11.75 -5.09 6.41
N ALA A 100 -11.33 -4.32 5.41
CA ALA A 100 -11.63 -2.91 5.27
C ALA A 100 -12.88 -2.64 4.41
N ALA A 101 -13.40 -3.69 3.75
CA ALA A 101 -14.59 -3.67 2.91
C ALA A 101 -15.88 -3.85 3.73
#